data_AF-A0A1W9JV31-F1
#
_entry.id   AF-A0A1W9JV31-F1
#
_cell.length_a   1.000
_cell.length_b   1.000
_cell.length_c   1.000
_cell.angle_alpha   90.00
_cell.angle_beta   90.00
_cell.angle_gamma   90.00
#
_symmetry.space_group_name_H-M   'P 1'
#
loop_
_entity.id
_entity.type
_entity.pdbx_description
1 polymer ?
#
loop_
_entity_poly.entity_id
_entity_poly.type
_entity_poly.pdbx_seq_one_letter_code
_entity_poly.pdbx_strand_id
1 'polypeptide(L)'
;MASLKKQSKRLLSEIQESADQLALLTSNLSLLADTHELAVSLKTNIETLSRQLAGLKKSEFNASLADSEILEILDELIDNDPISALEQRLFAAQANQDSGEVGEFFQQLLDKIEKLYTPLLWSIQQLTAIPDKQ
;
A
#
# COMPACT_ATOMS: atom_id res chain seq x y z
N MET A 1 -1.44 15.94 22.42
CA MET A 1 -1.43 14.50 22.03
C MET A 1 -2.62 14.24 21.13
N ALA A 2 -2.42 13.98 19.84
CA ALA A 2 -3.52 13.52 18.99
C ALA A 2 -4.04 12.19 19.57
N SER A 3 -5.36 11.98 19.62
CA SER A 3 -5.87 10.68 20.05
C SER A 3 -5.41 9.61 19.04
N LEU A 4 -5.02 8.43 19.51
CA LEU A 4 -4.64 7.29 18.66
C LEU A 4 -5.68 7.07 17.53
N LYS A 5 -6.96 7.15 17.86
CA LYS A 5 -8.07 7.16 16.89
C LYS A 5 -7.96 8.21 15.78
N LYS A 6 -7.53 9.45 16.09
CA LYS A 6 -7.33 10.49 15.06
C LYS A 6 -6.13 10.16 14.18
N GLN A 7 -5.06 9.60 14.75
CA GLN A 7 -3.88 9.16 14.00
C GLN A 7 -4.21 7.98 13.09
N SER A 8 -4.86 6.92 13.60
CA SER A 8 -5.27 5.76 12.78
C SER A 8 -6.18 6.18 11.64
N LYS A 9 -7.17 7.06 11.88
CA LYS A 9 -8.03 7.58 10.80
C LYS A 9 -7.25 8.33 9.74
N ARG A 10 -6.27 9.14 10.14
CA ARG A 10 -5.40 9.85 9.20
C ARG A 10 -4.58 8.87 8.37
N LEU A 11 -3.95 7.87 9.01
CA LEU A 11 -3.18 6.85 8.32
C LEU A 11 -4.05 6.04 7.35
N LEU A 12 -5.26 5.62 7.76
CA LEU A 12 -6.22 4.95 6.87
C LEU A 12 -6.51 5.79 5.62
N SER A 13 -6.75 7.10 5.78
CA SER A 13 -6.95 7.99 4.62
C SER A 13 -5.71 8.14 3.76
N GLU A 14 -4.52 8.28 4.35
CA GLU A 14 -3.25 8.40 3.60
C GLU A 14 -2.93 7.11 2.82
N ILE A 15 -3.19 5.94 3.41
CA ILE A 15 -3.02 4.64 2.75
C ILE A 15 -4.03 4.50 1.61
N GLN A 16 -5.28 4.89 1.83
CA GLN A 16 -6.33 4.84 0.80
C GLN A 16 -5.98 5.74 -0.40
N GLU A 17 -5.59 7.00 -0.16
CA GLU A 17 -5.21 7.93 -1.23
C GLU A 17 -4.00 7.41 -2.03
N SER A 18 -3.00 6.85 -1.35
CA SER A 18 -1.81 6.29 -2.00
C SER A 18 -2.14 5.04 -2.81
N ALA A 19 -2.99 4.15 -2.28
CA ALA A 19 -3.47 2.96 -2.99
C ALA A 19 -4.31 3.33 -4.22
N ASP A 20 -5.16 4.36 -4.13
CA ASP A 20 -5.93 4.88 -5.26
C ASP A 20 -5.03 5.45 -6.37
N GLN A 21 -4.01 6.23 -6.00
CA GLN A 21 -3.03 6.76 -6.96
C GLN A 21 -2.24 5.63 -7.64
N LEU A 22 -1.83 4.61 -6.87
CA LEU A 22 -1.12 3.46 -7.41
C LEU A 22 -2.01 2.64 -8.35
N ALA A 23 -3.26 2.39 -7.98
CA ALA A 23 -4.22 1.68 -8.80
C ALA A 23 -4.48 2.43 -10.12
N LEU A 24 -4.58 3.76 -10.08
CA LEU A 24 -4.74 4.59 -11.27
C LEU A 24 -3.51 4.52 -12.18
N LEU A 25 -2.30 4.63 -11.61
CA LEU A 25 -1.04 4.60 -12.35
C LEU A 25 -0.82 3.25 -13.06
N THR A 26 -1.25 2.16 -12.42
CA THR A 26 -1.04 0.78 -12.89
C THR A 26 -2.19 0.24 -13.74
N SER A 27 -3.30 0.98 -13.82
CA SER A 27 -4.51 0.56 -14.53
C SER A 27 -4.24 0.34 -16.02
N ASN A 28 -4.75 -0.76 -16.56
CA ASN A 28 -4.62 -1.14 -17.97
C ASN A 28 -3.18 -1.37 -18.47
N LEU A 29 -2.22 -1.55 -17.56
CA LEU A 29 -0.84 -1.88 -17.89
C LEU A 29 -0.58 -3.35 -17.55
N SER A 30 -0.58 -4.23 -18.55
CA SER A 30 -0.39 -5.68 -18.36
C SER A 30 0.90 -6.02 -17.63
N LEU A 31 1.95 -5.22 -17.83
CA LEU A 31 3.24 -5.38 -17.17
C LEU A 31 3.18 -5.07 -15.66
N LEU A 32 2.20 -4.28 -15.24
CA LEU A 32 1.96 -3.84 -13.87
C LEU A 32 0.70 -4.48 -13.26
N ALA A 33 0.16 -5.55 -13.86
CA ALA A 33 -1.09 -6.16 -13.42
C ALA A 33 -1.05 -6.57 -11.95
N ASP A 34 0.01 -7.24 -11.50
CA ASP A 34 0.15 -7.64 -10.10
C ASP A 34 0.23 -6.43 -9.15
N THR A 35 0.91 -5.35 -9.56
CA THR A 35 0.96 -4.10 -8.78
C THR A 35 -0.42 -3.44 -8.72
N HIS A 36 -1.21 -3.53 -9.79
CA HIS A 36 -2.58 -3.05 -9.83
C HIS A 36 -3.49 -3.87 -8.89
N GLU A 37 -3.40 -5.20 -8.96
CA GLU A 37 -4.15 -6.10 -8.07
C GLU A 37 -3.83 -5.84 -6.61
N LEU A 38 -2.55 -5.64 -6.29
CA LEU A 38 -2.12 -5.26 -4.95
C LEU A 38 -2.73 -3.93 -4.52
N ALA A 39 -2.66 -2.90 -5.36
CA ALA A 39 -3.23 -1.58 -5.04
C ALA A 39 -4.75 -1.66 -4.79
N VAL A 40 -5.47 -2.45 -5.59
CA VAL A 40 -6.91 -2.69 -5.42
C VAL A 40 -7.21 -3.48 -4.14
N SER A 41 -6.37 -4.48 -3.81
CA SER A 41 -6.48 -5.25 -2.57
C SER A 41 -6.28 -4.34 -1.35
N LEU A 42 -5.21 -3.54 -1.33
CA LEU A 42 -4.95 -2.55 -0.27
C LEU A 42 -6.11 -1.59 -0.09
N LYS A 43 -6.62 -1.02 -1.19
CA LYS A 43 -7.79 -0.14 -1.15
C LYS A 43 -8.99 -0.82 -0.50
N THR A 44 -9.31 -2.04 -0.95
CA THR A 44 -10.48 -2.79 -0.47
C THR A 44 -10.38 -3.11 1.03
N ASN A 45 -9.19 -3.53 1.46
CA ASN A 45 -8.88 -3.80 2.85
C ASN A 45 -9.01 -2.55 3.73
N ILE A 46 -8.42 -1.43 3.30
CA ILE A 46 -8.46 -0.16 4.05
C ILE A 46 -9.86 0.43 4.11
N GLU A 47 -10.64 0.34 3.03
CA GLU A 47 -12.05 0.73 3.02
C GLU A 47 -12.87 -0.12 4.00
N THR A 48 -12.64 -1.44 4.01
CA THR A 48 -13.33 -2.37 4.91
C THR A 48 -12.99 -2.08 6.36
N LEU A 49 -11.70 -1.91 6.68
CA LEU A 49 -11.24 -1.54 8.01
C LEU A 49 -11.82 -0.18 8.45
N SER A 50 -11.82 0.81 7.56
CA SER A 50 -12.39 2.13 7.83
C SER A 50 -13.90 2.06 8.12
N ARG A 51 -14.65 1.20 7.43
CA ARG A 51 -16.08 0.96 7.68
C ARG A 51 -16.31 0.23 9.00
N GLN A 52 -15.53 -0.80 9.31
CA GLN A 52 -15.62 -1.53 10.58
C GLN A 52 -15.36 -0.62 11.78
N LEU A 53 -14.41 0.29 11.65
CA LEU A 53 -14.06 1.24 12.69
C LEU A 53 -14.95 2.50 12.73
N ALA A 54 -15.86 2.65 11.76
CA ALA A 54 -16.76 3.78 11.70
C ALA A 54 -17.76 3.74 12.86
N GLY A 55 -17.98 4.88 13.51
CA GLY A 55 -18.97 4.98 14.60
C GLY A 55 -18.52 4.41 15.96
N LEU A 56 -17.46 3.59 16.04
CA LEU A 56 -16.97 3.03 17.30
C LEU A 56 -16.51 4.11 18.29
N LYS A 57 -16.71 3.89 19.59
CA LYS A 57 -16.16 4.78 20.64
C LYS A 57 -14.64 4.61 20.73
N LYS A 58 -13.95 5.53 21.40
CA LYS A 58 -12.48 5.50 21.49
C LYS A 58 -11.94 4.21 22.12
N SER A 59 -12.61 3.68 23.13
CA SER A 59 -12.25 2.43 23.82
C SER A 59 -12.41 1.20 22.92
N GLU A 60 -13.48 1.16 22.11
CA GLU A 60 -13.80 0.06 21.20
C GLU A 60 -12.94 0.11 19.94
N PHE A 61 -12.69 1.33 19.42
CA PHE A 61 -11.91 1.55 18.20
C PHE A 61 -10.52 0.92 18.28
N ASN A 62 -9.85 1.10 19.41
CA ASN A 62 -8.50 0.61 19.62
C ASN A 62 -8.43 -0.92 19.71
N ALA A 63 -9.39 -1.54 20.40
CA ALA A 63 -9.50 -2.98 20.50
C ALA A 63 -9.86 -3.61 19.14
N SER A 64 -10.87 -3.05 18.46
CA SER A 64 -11.26 -3.52 17.12
C SER A 64 -10.18 -3.31 16.06
N LEU A 65 -9.34 -2.28 16.21
CA LEU A 65 -8.17 -2.10 15.35
C LEU A 65 -7.13 -3.20 15.61
N ALA A 66 -6.84 -3.51 16.88
CA ALA A 66 -5.87 -4.54 17.25
C ALA A 66 -6.31 -5.96 16.85
N ASP A 67 -7.60 -6.28 16.98
CA ASP A 67 -8.16 -7.60 16.63
C ASP A 67 -8.48 -7.76 15.13
N SER A 68 -8.11 -6.78 14.31
CA SER A 68 -8.46 -6.77 12.90
C SER A 68 -7.51 -7.64 12.08
N GLU A 69 -8.02 -8.73 11.51
CA GLU A 69 -7.33 -9.58 10.51
C GLU A 69 -6.79 -8.76 9.31
N ILE A 70 -7.40 -7.62 8.99
CA ILE A 70 -6.93 -6.73 7.93
C ILE A 70 -5.54 -6.15 8.25
N LEU A 71 -5.19 -5.93 9.52
CA LEU A 71 -3.85 -5.46 9.87
C LEU A 71 -2.79 -6.55 9.60
N GLU A 72 -3.11 -7.82 9.86
CA GLU A 72 -2.21 -8.94 9.57
C GLU A 72 -1.97 -9.06 8.06
N ILE A 73 -3.05 -8.99 7.25
CA ILE A 73 -2.96 -8.99 5.79
C ILE A 73 -2.09 -7.83 5.29
N LEU A 74 -2.23 -6.65 5.89
CA LEU A 74 -1.43 -5.47 5.53
C LEU A 74 0.05 -5.63 5.89
N ASP A 75 0.36 -6.29 7.01
CA ASP A 75 1.74 -6.56 7.45
C ASP A 75 2.41 -7.59 6.53
N GLU A 76 1.72 -8.69 6.20
CA GLU A 76 2.19 -9.69 5.24
C GLU A 76 2.46 -9.09 3.85
N LEU A 77 1.63 -8.13 3.42
CA LEU A 77 1.82 -7.44 2.15
C LEU A 77 3.09 -6.58 2.11
N ILE A 78 3.51 -6.01 3.25
CA ILE A 78 4.77 -5.28 3.37
C ILE A 78 5.95 -6.25 3.27
N ASP A 79 5.86 -7.38 3.97
CA ASP A 79 6.95 -8.37 4.06
C ASP A 79 7.28 -9.04 2.73
N ASN A 80 6.32 -9.11 1.80
CA ASN A 80 6.49 -9.73 0.49
C ASN A 80 7.31 -8.90 -0.52
N ASP A 81 7.82 -7.73 -0.13
CA ASP A 81 8.62 -6.81 -0.97
C ASP A 81 8.16 -6.70 -2.46
N PRO A 82 6.93 -6.21 -2.68
CA PRO A 82 6.34 -6.14 -4.01
C PRO A 82 7.04 -5.18 -4.98
N ILE A 83 7.90 -4.27 -4.49
CA ILE A 83 8.73 -3.41 -5.34
C ILE A 83 9.85 -4.21 -5.99
N SER A 84 10.56 -5.04 -5.21
CA SER A 84 11.58 -5.93 -5.76
C SER A 84 10.98 -6.90 -6.79
N ALA A 85 9.78 -7.43 -6.56
CA ALA A 85 9.09 -8.29 -7.52
C ALA A 85 8.76 -7.55 -8.84
N LEU A 86 8.32 -6.30 -8.75
CA LEU A 86 8.07 -5.45 -9.91
C LEU A 86 9.35 -5.14 -10.68
N GLU A 87 10.42 -4.78 -9.98
CA GLU A 87 11.74 -4.49 -10.57
C GLU A 87 12.25 -5.67 -11.40
N GLN A 88 12.22 -6.87 -10.83
CA GLN A 88 12.62 -8.09 -11.53
C GLN A 88 11.79 -8.35 -12.79
N ARG A 89 10.48 -8.08 -12.75
CA ARG A 89 9.61 -8.25 -13.92
C ARG A 89 9.91 -7.22 -15.01
N LEU A 90 10.13 -5.96 -14.65
CA LEU A 90 10.51 -4.91 -15.60
C LEU A 90 11.86 -5.24 -16.26
N PHE A 91 12.85 -5.68 -15.49
CA PHE A 91 14.13 -6.12 -16.05
C PHE A 91 14.00 -7.35 -16.96
N ALA A 92 13.18 -8.33 -16.58
CA ALA A 92 12.93 -9.50 -17.43
C ALA A 92 12.26 -9.13 -18.75
N ALA A 93 11.34 -8.15 -18.74
CA ALA A 93 10.73 -7.63 -19.95
C ALA A 93 11.72 -6.85 -20.84
N GLN A 94 12.73 -6.22 -20.24
CA GLN A 94 13.79 -5.49 -20.94
C GLN A 94 14.93 -6.40 -21.45
N ALA A 95 15.10 -7.61 -20.90
CA ALA A 95 16.24 -8.49 -21.17
C ALA A 95 16.46 -8.86 -22.67
N ASN A 96 15.45 -8.64 -23.53
CA ASN A 96 15.52 -8.89 -24.97
C ASN A 96 15.53 -7.60 -25.82
N GLN A 97 15.65 -6.41 -25.21
CA GLN A 97 15.65 -5.12 -25.92
C GLN A 97 16.99 -4.41 -25.74
N ASP A 98 17.54 -3.90 -26.84
CA ASP A 98 18.74 -3.06 -26.82
C ASP A 98 18.48 -1.85 -25.91
N SER A 99 19.36 -1.64 -24.94
CA SER A 99 19.26 -0.60 -23.90
C SER A 99 19.23 0.79 -24.54
N GLY A 100 18.02 1.34 -24.72
CA GLY A 100 17.75 2.68 -25.23
C GLY A 100 16.61 3.36 -24.46
N GLU A 101 15.85 4.26 -25.12
CA GLU A 101 14.77 5.07 -24.53
C GLU A 101 13.72 4.25 -23.75
N VAL A 102 13.48 3.00 -24.11
CA VAL A 102 12.55 2.09 -23.41
C VAL A 102 13.06 1.68 -22.02
N GLY A 103 14.38 1.49 -21.88
CA GLY A 103 15.01 1.20 -20.59
C GLY A 103 14.93 2.39 -19.65
N GLU A 104 15.19 3.59 -20.16
CA GLU A 104 15.03 4.83 -19.39
C GLU A 104 13.56 5.04 -18.98
N PHE A 105 12.60 4.73 -19.86
CA PHE A 105 11.18 4.78 -19.52
C PHE A 105 10.82 3.82 -18.38
N PHE A 106 11.32 2.57 -18.38
CA PHE A 106 11.07 1.63 -17.29
C PHE A 106 11.71 2.06 -15.98
N GLN A 107 12.91 2.64 -15.99
CA GLN A 107 13.51 3.23 -14.79
C GLN A 107 12.67 4.39 -14.25
N GLN A 108 12.23 5.31 -15.12
CA GLN A 108 11.37 6.42 -14.70
C GLN A 108 10.01 5.96 -14.16
N LEU A 109 9.46 4.89 -14.72
CA LEU A 109 8.22 4.27 -14.25
C LEU A 109 8.42 3.64 -12.86
N LEU A 110 9.52 2.91 -12.67
CA LEU A 110 9.87 2.30 -11.39
C LEU A 110 10.09 3.36 -10.31
N ASP A 111 10.87 4.41 -10.60
CA ASP A 111 11.07 5.56 -9.70
C ASP A 111 9.74 6.21 -9.29
N LYS A 112 8.78 6.33 -10.21
CA LYS A 112 7.45 6.89 -9.92
C LYS A 112 6.65 5.98 -9.00
N ILE A 113 6.67 4.67 -9.26
CA ILE A 113 5.98 3.69 -8.44
C ILE A 113 6.61 3.65 -7.04
N GLU A 114 7.93 3.59 -6.93
CA GLU A 114 8.65 3.57 -5.65
C GLU A 114 8.37 4.83 -4.79
N LYS A 115 8.29 6.01 -5.43
CA LYS A 115 7.90 7.26 -4.74
C LYS A 115 6.48 7.25 -4.19
N LEU A 116 5.56 6.50 -4.79
CA LEU A 116 4.21 6.29 -4.27
C LEU A 116 4.17 5.17 -3.22
N TYR A 117 5.02 4.16 -3.38
CA TYR A 117 5.02 2.97 -2.56
C TYR A 117 5.71 3.15 -1.21
N THR A 118 6.81 3.91 -1.18
CA THR A 118 7.56 4.21 0.06
C THR A 118 6.68 4.85 1.14
N PRO A 119 5.95 5.96 0.87
CA PRO A 119 5.07 6.57 1.88
C PRO A 119 3.88 5.67 2.22
N LEU A 120 3.38 4.89 1.26
CA LEU A 120 2.32 3.90 1.48
C LEU A 120 2.75 2.84 2.51
N LEU A 121 3.89 2.18 2.29
CA LEU A 121 4.44 1.19 3.21
C LEU A 121 4.69 1.78 4.59
N TRP A 122 5.26 2.98 4.65
CA TRP A 122 5.50 3.66 5.93
C TRP A 122 4.20 3.94 6.69
N SER A 123 3.13 4.36 6.00
CA SER A 123 1.82 4.59 6.61
C SER A 123 1.17 3.28 7.08
N ILE A 124 1.32 2.19 6.34
CA ILE A 124 0.86 0.86 6.74
C ILE A 124 1.62 0.40 8.00
N GLN A 125 2.95 0.44 8.00
CA GLN A 125 3.78 0.10 9.16
C GLN A 125 3.41 0.92 10.40
N GLN A 126 3.13 2.20 10.22
CA GLN A 126 2.67 3.02 11.34
C GLN A 126 1.29 2.65 11.84
N LEU A 127 0.40 2.17 10.96
CA LEU A 127 -0.94 1.73 11.32
C LEU A 127 -0.87 0.38 12.05
N THR A 128 -0.08 -0.58 11.57
CA THR A 128 0.11 -1.91 12.19
C THR A 128 0.82 -1.82 13.53
N ALA A 129 1.70 -0.83 13.74
CA ALA A 129 2.37 -0.59 15.02
C ALA A 129 1.55 0.23 16.04
N ILE A 130 0.31 0.64 15.75
CA ILE A 130 -0.54 1.36 16.73
C ILE A 130 -1.04 0.48 17.87
N PRO A 131 -1.53 -0.75 17.62
CA PRO A 131 -1.87 -1.73 18.66
C PRO A 131 -0.75 -1.96 19.68
N ASP A 132 0.50 -2.08 19.26
CA ASP A 132 1.67 -2.33 20.14
C ASP A 132 2.04 -1.16 21.07
N LYS A 133 1.44 0.02 20.88
CA LYS A 133 1.73 1.23 21.67
C LYS A 133 0.76 1.43 22.85
N GLN A 134 -0.15 0.48 23.10
CA GLN A 134 -1.15 0.54 24.17
C GLN A 134 -0.70 -0.21 25.42
#